data_AF-A0A815U1A4-F1
#
_entry.id   AF-A0A815U1A4-F1
#
_cell.length_a   1.000
_cell.length_b   1.000
_cell.length_c   1.000
_cell.angle_alpha   90.00
_cell.angle_beta   90.00
_cell.angle_gamma   90.00
#
_symmetry.space_group_name_H-M   'P 1'
#
loop_
_entity.id
_entity.type
_entity.pdbx_description
1 polymer ?
#
loop_
_entity_poly.entity_id
_entity_poly.type
_entity_poly.pdbx_seq_one_letter_code
_entity_poly.pdbx_strand_id
1 'polypeptide(L)'
;IKFRCRWYFNETNRHDAQRFLQQAHNGKETFLIRPSDTNQSEESLSILDFNEDKQHFHVKHYPIRRTDQGLYYISRKSTFPSLQDLVNHYQKKSDGLCCLLTYPCQKIEPIVHDGLSELDRCQLSSTELLSQDYYNEVYKGTYGQRNVAIKSMKMNRDKNRFLHEAKIMKELEHENIVCLYGVCT
;
A
#
# COMPACT_ATOMS: atom_id res chain seq x y z
N ILE A 1 13.34 -16.48 -6.63
CA ILE A 1 12.25 -15.48 -6.75
C ILE A 1 11.10 -15.94 -5.85
N LYS A 2 10.94 -15.37 -4.64
CA LYS A 2 9.80 -15.70 -3.77
C LYS A 2 8.58 -14.97 -4.33
N PHE A 3 7.62 -15.70 -4.89
CA PHE A 3 6.32 -15.13 -5.24
C PHE A 3 5.64 -14.66 -3.95
N ARG A 4 5.74 -13.36 -3.64
CA ARG A 4 4.93 -12.74 -2.60
C ARG A 4 3.49 -12.72 -3.10
N CYS A 5 2.60 -13.47 -2.44
CA CYS A 5 1.16 -13.38 -2.69
C CYS A 5 0.72 -11.94 -2.44
N ARG A 6 0.12 -11.28 -3.45
CA ARG A 6 -0.22 -9.84 -3.41
C ARG A 6 -1.14 -9.45 -2.24
N TRP A 7 -1.87 -10.41 -1.68
CA TRP A 7 -2.80 -10.24 -0.57
C TRP A 7 -2.20 -10.54 0.81
N TYR A 8 -0.96 -11.03 0.92
CA TYR A 8 -0.36 -11.35 2.22
C TYR A 8 0.58 -10.24 2.71
N PHE A 9 0.23 -9.65 3.85
CA PHE A 9 0.89 -8.51 4.48
C PHE A 9 1.57 -8.98 5.77
N ASN A 10 2.84 -9.39 5.65
CA ASN A 10 3.60 -10.10 6.69
C ASN A 10 3.97 -9.25 7.93
N GLU A 11 3.94 -7.92 7.82
CA GLU A 11 4.35 -6.98 8.88
C GLU A 11 3.22 -6.01 9.23
N THR A 12 1.98 -6.45 9.07
CA THR A 12 0.80 -5.59 9.24
C THR A 12 -0.05 -6.09 10.39
N ASN A 13 -0.29 -5.23 11.38
CA ASN A 13 -1.19 -5.50 12.50
C ASN A 13 -2.64 -5.15 12.12
N ARG A 14 -3.59 -5.32 13.05
CA ARG A 14 -5.01 -5.00 12.83
C ARG A 14 -5.26 -3.54 12.47
N HIS A 15 -4.61 -2.62 13.15
CA HIS A 15 -4.80 -1.19 12.95
C HIS A 15 -4.30 -0.74 11.57
N ASP A 16 -3.11 -1.19 11.18
CA ASP A 16 -2.53 -0.86 9.88
C ASP A 16 -3.33 -1.50 8.74
N ALA A 17 -3.83 -2.72 8.93
CA ALA A 17 -4.75 -3.35 7.97
C ALA A 17 -6.01 -2.53 7.75
N GLN A 18 -6.58 -1.98 8.83
CA GLN A 18 -7.74 -1.11 8.72
C GLN A 18 -7.41 0.16 7.92
N ARG A 19 -6.27 0.80 8.22
CA ARG A 19 -5.81 1.97 7.47
C ARG A 19 -5.63 1.69 5.99
N PHE A 20 -4.94 0.60 5.62
CA PHE A 20 -4.73 0.23 4.22
C PHE A 20 -6.05 -0.04 3.50
N LEU A 21 -6.94 -0.84 4.08
CA LEU A 21 -8.21 -1.19 3.46
C LEU A 21 -9.15 0.00 3.30
N GLN A 22 -9.09 1.00 4.20
CA GLN A 22 -9.94 2.20 4.13
C GLN A 22 -9.39 3.31 3.23
N GLN A 23 -8.28 3.10 2.51
CA GLN A 23 -7.79 4.05 1.51
C GLN A 23 -8.79 4.22 0.36
N ALA A 24 -8.94 5.45 -0.15
CA ALA A 24 -9.99 5.82 -1.11
C ALA A 24 -9.99 5.06 -2.45
N HIS A 25 -8.89 4.39 -2.80
CA HIS A 25 -8.80 3.56 -4.00
C HIS A 25 -9.35 2.14 -3.81
N ASN A 26 -9.63 1.73 -2.58
CA ASN A 26 -10.20 0.43 -2.26
C ASN A 26 -11.73 0.52 -2.20
N GLY A 27 -12.39 -0.57 -2.62
CA GLY A 27 -13.85 -0.71 -2.58
C GLY A 27 -14.28 -1.89 -1.71
N LYS A 28 -15.60 -2.10 -1.59
CA LYS A 28 -16.18 -3.30 -0.94
C LYS A 28 -15.50 -4.56 -1.51
N GLU A 29 -15.34 -5.59 -0.68
CA GLU A 29 -14.73 -6.88 -1.04
C GLU A 29 -13.21 -6.82 -1.28
N THR A 30 -12.58 -5.68 -0.95
CA THR A 30 -11.12 -5.59 -0.87
C THR A 30 -10.64 -6.32 0.39
N PHE A 31 -9.57 -7.12 0.28
CA PHE A 31 -9.09 -7.92 1.40
C PHE A 31 -7.57 -8.02 1.50
N LEU A 32 -7.09 -8.36 2.69
CA LEU A 32 -5.72 -8.79 2.92
C LEU A 32 -5.66 -9.86 4.02
N ILE A 33 -4.61 -10.67 4.00
CA ILE A 33 -4.27 -11.60 5.07
C ILE A 33 -3.00 -11.10 5.75
N ARG A 34 -2.95 -11.19 7.07
CA ARG A 34 -1.85 -10.73 7.92
C ARG A 34 -1.64 -11.67 9.10
N PRO A 35 -0.50 -11.59 9.82
CA PRO A 35 -0.37 -12.23 11.12
C PRO A 35 -1.47 -11.78 12.09
N SER A 36 -1.86 -12.69 13.00
CA SER A 36 -2.79 -12.36 14.09
C SER A 36 -2.07 -11.60 15.21
N ASP A 37 -2.69 -10.52 15.68
CA ASP A 37 -2.15 -9.67 16.74
C ASP A 37 -2.12 -10.40 18.10
N THR A 38 -3.00 -11.38 18.29
CA THR A 38 -3.14 -12.11 19.55
C THR A 38 -2.36 -13.42 19.58
N ASN A 39 -2.07 -14.01 18.42
CA ASN A 39 -1.32 -15.26 18.32
C ASN A 39 -0.43 -15.27 17.07
N GLN A 40 0.88 -15.21 17.26
CA GLN A 40 1.85 -15.13 16.15
C GLN A 40 1.87 -16.39 15.27
N SER A 41 1.34 -17.53 15.74
CA SER A 41 1.22 -18.75 14.93
C SER A 41 -0.05 -18.81 14.07
N GLU A 42 -0.92 -17.81 14.18
CA GLU A 42 -2.19 -17.72 13.45
C GLU A 42 -2.20 -16.52 12.51
N GLU A 43 -3.09 -16.58 11.52
CA GLU A 43 -3.32 -15.49 10.58
C GLU A 43 -4.69 -14.84 10.80
N SER A 44 -4.91 -13.70 10.16
CA SER A 44 -6.20 -13.01 10.17
C SER A 44 -6.51 -12.49 8.77
N LEU A 45 -7.72 -12.79 8.30
CA LEU A 45 -8.30 -12.21 7.09
C LEU A 45 -9.01 -10.91 7.46
N SER A 46 -8.67 -9.82 6.79
CA SER A 46 -9.31 -8.51 6.95
C SER A 46 -9.99 -8.13 5.64
N ILE A 47 -11.26 -7.73 5.70
CA ILE A 47 -12.10 -7.44 4.52
C ILE A 47 -12.77 -6.08 4.69
N LEU A 48 -12.68 -5.23 3.67
CA LEU A 48 -13.45 -3.99 3.57
C LEU A 48 -14.89 -4.31 3.15
N ASP A 49 -15.84 -3.97 4.00
CA ASP A 49 -17.26 -4.16 3.78
C ASP A 49 -18.01 -2.81 3.87
N PHE A 50 -19.15 -2.71 3.21
CA PHE A 50 -19.99 -1.51 3.25
C PHE A 50 -21.21 -1.78 4.11
N ASN A 51 -21.41 -0.99 5.17
CA ASN A 51 -22.60 -1.07 5.98
C ASN A 51 -23.70 -0.21 5.34
N GLU A 52 -24.73 -0.85 4.80
CA GLU A 52 -25.83 -0.17 4.11
C GLU A 52 -26.67 0.69 5.07
N ASP A 53 -26.91 0.24 6.30
CA ASP A 53 -27.72 1.00 7.28
C ASP A 53 -27.05 2.31 7.69
N LYS A 54 -25.73 2.25 7.90
CA LYS A 54 -24.93 3.38 8.38
C LYS A 54 -24.23 4.16 7.27
N GLN A 55 -24.39 3.73 6.02
CA GLN A 55 -23.80 4.34 4.82
C GLN A 55 -22.29 4.60 4.96
N HIS A 56 -21.54 3.65 5.51
CA HIS A 56 -20.09 3.77 5.65
C HIS A 56 -19.34 2.46 5.44
N PHE A 57 -18.08 2.58 5.00
CA PHE A 57 -17.15 1.46 4.95
C PHE A 57 -16.64 1.09 6.34
N HIS A 58 -16.43 -0.21 6.57
CA HIS A 58 -15.84 -0.74 7.79
C HIS A 58 -15.05 -2.01 7.47
N VAL A 59 -14.11 -2.35 8.35
CA VAL A 59 -13.27 -3.54 8.17
C VAL A 59 -13.72 -4.64 9.12
N LYS A 60 -13.99 -5.83 8.58
CA LYS A 60 -14.27 -7.05 9.34
C LYS A 60 -13.02 -7.93 9.38
N HIS A 61 -12.75 -8.54 10.53
CA HIS A 61 -11.59 -9.40 10.74
C HIS A 61 -12.04 -10.81 11.13
N TYR A 62 -11.49 -11.81 10.45
CA TYR A 62 -11.78 -13.22 10.69
C TYR A 62 -10.48 -13.93 11.07
N PRO A 63 -10.43 -14.63 12.23
CA PRO A 63 -9.27 -15.42 12.59
C PRO A 63 -9.14 -16.60 11.64
N ILE A 64 -7.94 -16.80 11.09
CA ILE A 64 -7.57 -18.00 10.34
C ILE A 64 -6.76 -18.87 11.30
N ARG A 65 -7.29 -20.03 11.63
CA ARG A 65 -6.67 -20.99 12.54
C ARG A 65 -6.18 -22.20 11.77
N ARG A 66 -5.37 -23.02 12.45
CA ARG A 66 -4.89 -24.29 11.94
C ARG A 66 -5.46 -25.44 12.75
N THR A 67 -5.78 -26.55 12.08
CA THR A 67 -6.07 -27.82 12.76
C THR A 67 -4.76 -28.47 13.22
N ASP A 68 -4.87 -29.54 14.01
CA ASP A 68 -3.69 -30.33 14.44
C ASP A 68 -2.94 -30.97 13.26
N GLN A 69 -3.62 -31.14 12.12
CA GLN A 69 -3.03 -31.62 10.87
C GLN A 69 -2.42 -30.49 10.02
N GLY A 70 -2.43 -29.25 10.52
CA GLY A 70 -1.87 -28.08 9.83
C GLY A 70 -2.77 -27.46 8.77
N LEU A 71 -4.04 -27.86 8.66
CA LEU A 71 -4.99 -27.30 7.68
C LEU A 71 -5.56 -25.97 8.16
N TYR A 72 -5.64 -24.97 7.28
CA TYR A 72 -6.17 -23.65 7.55
C TYR A 72 -7.69 -23.64 7.55
N TYR A 73 -8.31 -22.85 8.43
CA TYR A 73 -9.75 -22.65 8.45
C TYR A 73 -10.17 -21.32 9.10
N ILE A 74 -11.30 -20.76 8.65
CA ILE A 74 -12.05 -19.72 9.39
C ILE A 74 -13.21 -20.37 10.15
N SER A 75 -13.92 -21.28 9.47
CA SER A 75 -14.96 -22.13 10.06
C SER A 75 -14.53 -23.59 9.92
N ARG A 76 -14.67 -24.40 10.98
CA ARG A 76 -14.30 -25.83 10.95
C ARG A 76 -15.09 -26.67 9.94
N LYS A 77 -16.14 -26.11 9.33
CA LYS A 77 -16.91 -26.75 8.24
C LYS A 77 -16.09 -26.86 6.94
N SER A 78 -15.10 -26.00 6.75
CA SER A 78 -14.30 -25.89 5.52
C SER A 78 -12.82 -25.73 5.91
N THR A 79 -11.98 -26.70 5.56
CA THR A 79 -10.53 -26.70 5.87
C THR A 79 -9.72 -26.73 4.56
N PHE A 80 -8.53 -26.12 4.58
CA PHE A 80 -7.74 -25.88 3.38
C PHE A 80 -6.27 -26.22 3.60
N PRO A 81 -5.58 -26.82 2.61
CA PRO A 81 -4.17 -27.17 2.74
C PRO A 81 -3.24 -25.96 2.65
N SER A 82 -3.70 -24.83 2.09
CA SER A 82 -2.94 -23.58 2.03
C SER A 82 -3.82 -22.35 2.17
N LEU A 83 -3.21 -21.21 2.53
CA LEU A 83 -3.90 -19.91 2.51
C LEU A 83 -4.38 -19.55 1.10
N GLN A 84 -3.67 -19.98 0.05
CA GLN A 84 -4.09 -19.74 -1.33
C GLN A 84 -5.40 -20.48 -1.65
N ASP A 85 -5.56 -21.72 -1.17
CA ASP A 85 -6.79 -22.49 -1.36
C ASP A 85 -7.96 -21.91 -0.56
N LEU A 86 -7.68 -21.41 0.66
CA LEU A 86 -8.65 -20.66 1.46
C LEU A 86 -9.13 -19.42 0.71
N VAL A 87 -8.21 -18.62 0.17
CA VAL A 87 -8.56 -17.43 -0.64
C VAL A 87 -9.38 -17.85 -1.85
N ASN A 88 -8.92 -18.83 -2.63
CA ASN A 88 -9.62 -19.30 -3.83
C ASN A 88 -11.08 -19.74 -3.55
N HIS A 89 -11.33 -20.35 -2.38
CA HIS A 89 -12.68 -20.71 -1.94
C HIS A 89 -13.54 -19.47 -1.68
N TYR A 90 -13.03 -18.54 -0.87
CA TYR A 90 -13.78 -17.34 -0.47
C TYR A 90 -13.91 -16.28 -1.58
N GLN A 91 -13.12 -16.40 -2.65
CA GLN A 91 -13.34 -15.65 -3.90
C GLN A 91 -14.55 -16.17 -4.70
N LYS A 92 -14.95 -17.43 -4.51
CA LYS A 92 -16.08 -18.05 -5.22
C LYS A 92 -17.36 -18.09 -4.39
N LYS A 93 -17.24 -18.16 -3.06
CA LYS A 93 -18.39 -18.29 -2.14
C LYS A 93 -18.08 -17.64 -0.80
N SER A 94 -19.00 -16.82 -0.27
CA SER A 94 -18.79 -16.14 1.01
C SER A 94 -18.79 -17.09 2.21
N ASP A 95 -19.60 -18.16 2.17
CA ASP A 95 -19.62 -19.27 3.14
C ASP A 95 -19.58 -18.83 4.63
N GLY A 96 -20.32 -17.75 4.94
CA GLY A 96 -20.40 -17.16 6.28
C GLY A 96 -19.56 -15.89 6.49
N LEU A 97 -18.73 -15.49 5.53
CA LEU A 97 -18.12 -14.16 5.50
C LEU A 97 -19.16 -13.10 5.10
N CYS A 98 -18.85 -11.85 5.43
CA CYS A 98 -19.68 -10.69 5.12
C CYS A 98 -19.89 -10.44 3.62
N CYS A 99 -18.90 -10.80 2.80
CA CYS A 99 -18.91 -10.64 1.36
C CYS A 99 -17.87 -11.57 0.72
N LEU A 100 -17.81 -11.59 -0.61
CA LEU A 100 -16.77 -12.33 -1.32
C LEU A 100 -15.40 -11.66 -1.15
N LEU A 101 -14.35 -12.42 -1.44
CA LEU A 101 -13.02 -11.86 -1.66
C LEU A 101 -12.89 -11.50 -3.13
N THR A 102 -12.79 -10.23 -3.47
CA THR A 102 -12.77 -9.82 -4.89
C THR A 102 -11.43 -9.20 -5.24
N TYR A 103 -10.99 -8.20 -4.48
CA TYR A 103 -9.77 -7.45 -4.80
C TYR A 103 -8.72 -7.59 -3.70
N PRO A 104 -7.48 -8.02 -4.00
CA PRO A 104 -6.41 -7.93 -3.02
C PRO A 104 -6.09 -6.47 -2.73
N CYS A 105 -5.93 -6.10 -1.45
CA CYS A 105 -5.53 -4.76 -1.04
C CYS A 105 -4.19 -4.41 -1.67
N GLN A 106 -4.09 -3.22 -2.25
CA GLN A 106 -2.83 -2.74 -2.80
C GLN A 106 -2.01 -2.10 -1.68
N LYS A 107 -0.83 -2.66 -1.39
CA LYS A 107 0.13 -1.99 -0.51
C LYS A 107 0.77 -0.86 -1.31
N ILE A 108 0.21 0.36 -1.22
CA ILE A 108 0.91 1.55 -1.66
C ILE A 108 1.97 1.83 -0.59
N GLU A 109 3.11 1.17 -0.68
CA GLU A 109 4.24 1.47 0.20
C GLU A 109 4.67 2.92 -0.06
N PRO A 110 4.76 3.78 0.98
CA PRO A 110 5.50 5.03 0.84
C PRO A 110 6.92 4.65 0.43
N ILE A 111 7.44 5.34 -0.57
CA ILE A 111 8.71 4.95 -1.17
C ILE A 111 9.81 5.28 -0.17
N VAL A 112 10.34 4.23 0.45
CA VAL A 112 11.60 4.32 1.18
C VAL A 112 12.71 4.38 0.14
N HIS A 113 13.26 5.57 -0.10
CA HIS A 113 14.53 5.70 -0.81
C HIS A 113 15.68 5.78 0.20
N ASP A 114 16.41 4.67 0.28
CA ASP A 114 17.74 4.61 0.86
C ASP A 114 18.69 5.46 0.00
N GLY A 115 19.01 6.66 0.48
CA GLY A 115 19.90 7.61 -0.21
C GLY A 115 19.17 8.72 -0.97
N LEU A 116 19.82 9.90 -1.11
CA LEU A 116 19.48 10.84 -2.18
C LEU A 116 19.89 10.15 -3.49
N SER A 117 19.12 9.19 -3.96
CA SER A 117 19.45 8.52 -5.22
C SER A 117 19.30 9.54 -6.33
N GLU A 118 20.39 9.79 -7.06
CA GLU A 118 20.29 10.47 -8.34
C GLU A 118 19.34 9.65 -9.22
N LEU A 119 18.24 10.27 -9.60
CA LEU A 119 17.26 9.63 -10.46
C LEU A 119 17.77 9.64 -11.90
N ASP A 120 17.51 8.55 -12.61
CA ASP A 120 17.82 8.47 -14.04
C ASP A 120 16.90 9.43 -14.81
N ARG A 121 17.47 10.54 -15.29
CA ARG A 121 16.73 11.57 -16.01
C ARG A 121 16.02 11.02 -17.26
N CYS A 122 16.51 9.93 -17.87
CA CYS A 122 15.86 9.29 -19.01
C CYS A 122 14.51 8.66 -18.67
N GLN A 123 14.27 8.33 -17.40
CA GLN A 123 12.99 7.77 -16.93
C GLN A 123 12.00 8.86 -16.53
N LEU A 124 12.42 10.12 -16.49
CA LEU A 124 11.62 11.25 -16.08
C LEU A 124 10.94 11.90 -17.30
N SER A 125 9.62 12.07 -17.22
CA SER A 125 8.84 12.77 -18.25
C SER A 125 7.98 13.83 -17.59
N SER A 126 8.17 15.10 -17.94
CA SER A 126 7.28 16.20 -17.54
C SER A 126 6.18 16.37 -18.56
N THR A 127 4.92 16.36 -18.13
CA THR A 127 3.75 16.38 -19.03
C THR A 127 2.95 17.67 -18.94
N GLU A 128 2.83 18.27 -17.75
CA GLU A 128 1.95 19.42 -17.51
C GLU A 128 2.57 20.37 -16.48
N LEU A 129 2.57 21.68 -16.73
CA LEU A 129 3.01 22.67 -15.74
C LEU A 129 1.88 22.91 -14.73
N LEU A 130 2.12 22.56 -13.46
CA LEU A 130 1.15 22.73 -12.37
C LEU A 130 1.27 24.09 -11.69
N SER A 131 2.50 24.58 -11.52
CA SER A 131 2.75 25.85 -10.83
C SER A 131 4.10 26.42 -11.25
N GLN A 132 4.23 27.74 -11.17
CA GLN A 132 5.45 28.45 -11.53
C GLN A 132 5.60 29.68 -10.63
N ASP A 133 6.81 29.88 -10.10
CA ASP A 133 7.22 31.11 -9.44
C ASP A 133 8.44 31.71 -10.18
N TYR A 134 9.03 32.78 -9.63
CA TYR A 134 10.19 33.42 -10.25
C TYR A 134 11.43 32.50 -10.36
N TYR A 135 11.60 31.57 -9.42
CA TYR A 135 12.77 30.72 -9.28
C TYR A 135 12.53 29.25 -9.66
N ASN A 136 11.28 28.76 -9.57
CA ASN A 136 10.91 27.36 -9.69
C ASN A 136 9.75 27.15 -10.66
N GLU A 137 9.71 25.95 -11.23
CA GLU A 137 8.57 25.37 -11.92
C GLU A 137 8.23 24.04 -11.28
N VAL A 138 6.94 23.74 -11.19
CA VAL A 138 6.44 22.45 -10.72
C VAL A 138 5.61 21.85 -11.84
N TYR A 139 6.04 20.68 -12.31
CA TYR A 139 5.34 19.92 -13.34
C TYR A 139 4.70 18.67 -12.74
N LYS A 140 3.61 18.23 -13.34
CA LYS A 140 3.16 16.85 -13.29
C LYS A 140 4.00 16.04 -14.26
N GLY A 141 4.31 14.80 -13.91
CA GLY A 141 5.08 13.94 -14.77
C GLY A 141 5.06 12.49 -14.34
N THR A 142 5.93 11.70 -14.95
CA THR A 142 6.17 10.31 -14.60
C THR A 142 7.65 10.05 -14.35
N TYR A 143 7.94 9.11 -13.44
CA TYR A 143 9.25 8.47 -13.30
C TYR A 143 9.06 6.95 -13.47
N GLY A 144 9.53 6.41 -14.58
CA GLY A 144 9.18 5.05 -15.01
C GLY A 144 7.66 4.93 -15.22
N GLN A 145 6.98 4.12 -14.39
CA GLN A 145 5.52 3.92 -14.44
C GLN A 145 4.76 4.73 -13.37
N ARG A 146 5.44 5.54 -12.56
CA ARG A 146 4.83 6.24 -11.41
C ARG A 146 4.54 7.69 -11.74
N ASN A 147 3.38 8.19 -11.34
CA ASN A 147 3.05 9.62 -11.42
C ASN A 147 3.80 10.38 -10.31
N VAL A 148 4.43 11.49 -10.67
CA VAL A 148 5.25 12.31 -9.76
C VAL A 148 5.01 13.81 -10.00
N ALA A 149 5.33 14.62 -8.99
CA ALA A 149 5.51 16.06 -9.14
C ALA A 149 7.00 16.36 -9.31
N ILE A 150 7.36 17.15 -10.33
CA ILE A 150 8.73 17.47 -10.70
C ILE A 150 8.94 18.95 -10.43
N LYS A 151 9.69 19.28 -9.37
CA LYS A 151 10.14 20.64 -9.11
C LYS A 151 11.46 20.89 -9.83
N SER A 152 11.44 21.80 -10.80
CA SER A 152 12.60 22.24 -11.58
C SER A 152 13.02 23.65 -11.14
N MET A 153 14.33 23.90 -11.06
CA MET A 153 14.87 25.24 -10.84
C MET A 153 15.19 25.91 -12.17
N LYS A 154 14.68 27.12 -12.40
CA LYS A 154 14.88 27.84 -13.68
C LYS A 154 16.28 28.42 -13.86
N MET A 155 17.00 28.67 -12.77
CA MET A 155 18.31 29.32 -12.78
C MET A 155 19.35 28.47 -12.08
N ASN A 156 20.57 28.53 -12.59
CA ASN A 156 21.74 27.80 -12.10
C ASN A 156 22.28 28.46 -10.81
N ARG A 157 21.44 28.52 -9.77
CA ARG A 157 21.87 28.90 -8.41
C ARG A 157 22.42 27.70 -7.68
N ASP A 158 23.24 28.02 -6.66
CA ASP A 158 24.04 27.14 -5.82
C ASP A 158 23.44 25.74 -5.63
N LYS A 159 23.91 24.79 -6.45
CA LYS A 159 23.54 23.37 -6.43
C LYS A 159 23.59 22.80 -5.01
N ASN A 160 24.49 23.31 -4.16
CA ASN A 160 24.64 22.88 -2.78
C ASN A 160 23.42 23.20 -1.92
N ARG A 161 22.78 24.35 -2.13
CA ARG A 161 21.59 24.73 -1.37
C ARG A 161 20.40 23.83 -1.71
N PHE A 162 20.22 23.52 -3.00
CA PHE A 162 19.19 22.59 -3.44
C PHE A 162 19.40 21.18 -2.87
N LEU A 163 20.63 20.67 -2.94
CA LEU A 163 20.98 19.36 -2.36
C LEU A 163 20.83 19.34 -0.84
N HIS A 164 21.12 20.45 -0.16
CA HIS A 164 20.92 20.58 1.28
C HIS A 164 19.43 20.53 1.66
N GLU A 165 18.57 21.28 0.96
CA GLU A 165 17.12 21.25 1.17
C GLU A 165 16.55 19.85 0.88
N ALA A 166 17.00 19.20 -0.20
CA ALA A 166 16.61 17.82 -0.53
C ALA A 166 17.04 16.82 0.56
N LYS A 167 18.23 17.00 1.16
CA LYS A 167 18.70 16.15 2.26
C LYS A 167 17.80 16.25 3.49
N ILE A 168 17.38 17.46 3.86
CA ILE A 168 16.44 17.67 4.97
C ILE A 168 15.11 16.99 4.67
N MET A 169 14.55 17.21 3.46
CA MET A 169 13.27 16.60 3.08
C MET A 169 13.30 15.06 3.10
N LYS A 170 14.46 14.45 2.83
CA LYS A 170 14.64 13.00 2.90
C LYS A 170 14.54 12.45 4.33
N GLU A 171 14.95 13.23 5.32
CA GLU A 171 14.92 12.81 6.74
C GLU A 171 13.51 12.94 7.35
N LEU A 172 12.55 13.53 6.63
CA LEU A 172 11.18 13.72 7.10
C LEU A 172 10.28 12.57 6.66
N GLU A 173 9.87 11.73 7.61
CA GLU A 173 8.90 10.66 7.40
C GLU A 173 7.66 10.88 8.29
N HIS A 174 6.58 11.35 7.67
CA HIS A 174 5.31 11.60 8.36
C HIS A 174 4.14 11.56 7.37
N GLU A 175 2.97 11.06 7.80
CA GLU A 175 1.77 10.90 6.96
C GLU A 175 1.29 12.20 6.30
N ASN A 176 1.54 13.34 6.95
CA ASN A 176 1.15 14.67 6.44
C ASN A 176 2.28 15.42 5.73
N ILE A 177 3.42 14.77 5.45
CA ILE A 177 4.55 15.37 4.74
C ILE A 177 4.71 14.68 3.38
N VAL A 178 4.84 15.47 2.31
CA VAL A 178 5.05 14.93 0.97
C VAL A 178 6.43 14.29 0.88
N CYS A 179 6.46 12.99 0.56
CA CYS A 179 7.69 12.23 0.40
C CYS A 179 8.49 12.70 -0.83
N LEU A 180 9.79 12.96 -0.64
CA LEU A 180 10.72 13.25 -1.73
C LEU A 180 11.19 11.94 -2.38
N TYR A 181 10.86 11.76 -3.67
CA TYR A 181 11.24 10.54 -4.41
C TYR A 181 12.73 10.52 -4.79
N GLY A 182 13.34 11.67 -5.03
CA GLY A 182 14.75 11.78 -5.40
C GLY A 182 15.05 13.09 -6.11
N VAL A 183 16.28 13.22 -6.59
CA VAL A 183 16.77 14.41 -7.30
C VAL A 183 17.44 14.03 -8.61
N CYS A 184 17.27 14.83 -9.65
CA CYS A 184 18.09 14.76 -10.86
C CYS A 184 19.09 15.92 -10.82
N THR A 185 20.38 15.67 -10.99
CA THR A 185 21.40 16.73 -11.03
C THR A 185 21.98 17.02 -12.40
#